data_AF-A0A919D690-F1
#
_entry.id   AF-A0A919D690-F1
#
_cell.length_a   1.000
_cell.length_b   1.000
_cell.length_c   1.000
_cell.angle_alpha   90.00
_cell.angle_beta   90.00
_cell.angle_gamma   90.00
#
_symmetry.space_group_name_H-M   'P 1'
#
loop_
_entity.id
_entity.type
_entity.pdbx_description
1 polymer ?
#
loop_
_entity_poly.entity_id
_entity_poly.type
_entity_poly.pdbx_seq_one_letter_code
_entity_poly.pdbx_strand_id
1 'polypeptide(L)' 'MTTQEAVERAKQFERLAVGWAKKAQEGHAGAAELAQTFGSLAAAARTEHMNWRMRVLGDQLEDVKKSMDMLRRKLPDR' A
#
# COMPACT_ATOMS: atom_id res chain seq x y z
N MET A 1 -6.85 -10.73 -2.86
CA MET A 1 -6.59 -9.86 -1.71
C MET A 1 -7.07 -8.47 -2.08
N THR A 2 -8.08 -7.96 -1.39
CA THR A 2 -8.65 -6.63 -1.67
C THR A 2 -7.74 -5.53 -1.10
N THR A 3 -7.86 -4.30 -1.60
CA THR A 3 -7.10 -3.14 -1.10
C THR A 3 -7.30 -2.89 0.37
N GLN A 4 -8.53 -3.06 0.83
CA GLN A 4 -8.94 -2.86 2.20
C GLN A 4 -8.31 -3.91 3.13
N GLU A 5 -8.19 -5.17 2.66
CA GLU A 5 -7.46 -6.21 3.39
C GLU A 5 -5.96 -5.88 3.58
N ALA A 6 -5.31 -5.29 2.57
CA ALA A 6 -3.89 -4.91 2.68
C ALA A 6 -3.67 -3.78 3.70
N VAL A 7 -4.56 -2.79 3.74
CA VAL A 7 -4.52 -1.69 4.71
C VAL A 7 -4.81 -2.20 6.13
N GLU A 8 -5.82 -3.05 6.30
CA GLU A 8 -6.15 -3.60 7.62
C GLU A 8 -5.05 -4.53 8.13
N ARG A 9 -4.43 -5.32 7.25
CA ARG A 9 -3.26 -6.14 7.61
C ARG A 9 -2.06 -5.28 8.03
N ALA A 10 -1.79 -4.19 7.32
CA ALA A 10 -0.74 -3.26 7.72
C ALA A 10 -0.99 -2.71 9.14
N LYS A 11 -2.22 -2.26 9.44
CA LYS A 11 -2.60 -1.77 10.79
C LYS A 11 -2.44 -2.84 11.87
N GLN A 12 -2.77 -4.10 11.56
CA GLN A 12 -2.60 -5.20 12.50
C GLN A 12 -1.12 -5.41 12.83
N PHE A 13 -0.25 -5.43 11.82
CA PHE A 13 1.20 -5.55 12.04
C PHE A 13 1.77 -4.37 12.81
N GLU A 14 1.31 -3.14 12.58
CA GLU A 14 1.73 -1.99 13.39
C GLU A 14 1.36 -2.13 14.85
N ARG A 15 0.14 -2.56 15.15
CA ARG A 15 -0.28 -2.79 16.53
C ARG A 15 0.61 -3.83 17.21
N LEU A 16 0.95 -4.90 16.51
CA LEU A 16 1.88 -5.91 17.01
C LEU A 16 3.29 -5.34 17.21
N ALA A 17 3.79 -4.55 16.27
CA ALA A 17 5.09 -3.90 16.37
C ALA A 17 5.18 -2.97 17.60
N VAL A 18 4.15 -2.14 17.83
CA VAL A 18 4.04 -1.27 18.99
C VAL A 18 3.97 -2.08 20.29
N GLY A 19 3.17 -3.15 20.31
CA GLY A 19 3.07 -4.04 21.47
C GLY A 19 4.39 -4.69 21.84
N TRP A 20 5.15 -5.17 20.84
CA TRP A 20 6.47 -5.75 21.06
C TRP A 20 7.53 -4.70 21.41
N ALA A 21 7.44 -3.49 20.86
CA ALA A 21 8.32 -2.38 21.23
C ALA A 21 8.15 -2.02 22.71
N LYS A 22 6.91 -2.00 23.21
CA LYS A 22 6.63 -1.80 24.64
C LYS A 22 7.24 -2.92 25.49
N LYS A 23 7.07 -4.18 25.08
CA LYS A 23 7.69 -5.32 25.78
C LYS A 23 9.22 -5.27 25.77
N ALA A 24 9.82 -4.76 24.70
CA ALA A 24 11.26 -4.57 24.63
C ALA A 24 11.74 -3.52 25.65
N GLN A 25 10.97 -2.43 25.84
CA GLN A 25 11.25 -1.44 26.88
C GLN A 25 11.12 -2.03 28.30
N GLU A 26 10.23 -3.00 28.48
CA GLU A 26 10.05 -3.75 29.73
C GLU A 26 11.14 -4.83 29.96
N GLY A 27 12.10 -4.97 29.04
CA GLY A 27 13.23 -5.90 29.16
C GLY A 27 12.95 -7.32 28.69
N HIS A 28 11.86 -7.56 27.96
CA HIS A 28 11.57 -8.87 27.39
C HIS A 28 12.58 -9.23 26.28
N ALA A 29 13.32 -10.32 26.49
CA ALA A 29 14.27 -10.84 25.50
C ALA A 29 13.57 -11.16 24.16
N GLY A 30 14.19 -10.75 23.05
CA GLY A 30 13.67 -10.97 21.70
C GLY A 30 12.50 -10.06 21.28
N ALA A 31 11.94 -9.25 22.19
CA ALA A 31 10.82 -8.37 21.86
C ALA A 31 11.22 -7.25 20.87
N ALA A 32 12.47 -6.79 20.89
CA ALA A 32 12.98 -5.81 19.94
C ALA A 32 13.00 -6.35 18.50
N GLU A 33 13.43 -7.60 18.33
CA GLU A 33 13.47 -8.28 17.02
C GLU A 33 12.06 -8.51 16.47
N LEU A 34 11.12 -8.89 17.34
CA LEU A 34 9.70 -9.01 16.96
C LEU A 34 9.10 -7.66 16.57
N ALA A 35 9.39 -6.59 17.32
CA ALA A 35 8.95 -5.24 16.99
C ALA A 35 9.44 -4.81 15.59
N GLN A 36 10.72 -5.04 15.30
CA GLN A 36 11.32 -4.75 14.00
C GLN A 36 10.68 -5.60 12.88
N THR A 37 10.46 -6.89 13.13
CA THR A 37 9.86 -7.82 12.17
C THR A 37 8.45 -7.36 11.79
N PHE A 38 7.59 -7.10 12.77
CA PHE A 38 6.23 -6.63 12.51
C PHE A 38 6.20 -5.22 11.88
N GLY A 39 7.14 -4.34 12.26
CA GLY A 39 7.31 -3.05 11.59
C GLY A 39 7.63 -3.21 10.10
N SER A 40 8.52 -4.14 9.77
CA SER A 40 8.90 -4.45 8.37
C SER A 40 7.72 -5.03 7.57
N LEU A 41 6.92 -5.92 8.20
CA LEU A 41 5.71 -6.47 7.57
C LEU A 41 4.65 -5.40 7.32
N ALA A 42 4.46 -4.46 8.26
CA ALA A 42 3.56 -3.33 8.07
C ALA A 42 4.00 -2.42 6.91
N ALA A 43 5.30 -2.14 6.79
CA ALA A 43 5.85 -1.38 5.68
C ALA A 43 5.66 -2.10 4.34
N ALA A 44 5.95 -3.41 4.28
CA ALA A 44 5.76 -4.22 3.07
C ALA A 44 4.30 -4.20 2.60
N ALA A 45 3.34 -4.39 3.51
CA ALA A 45 1.91 -4.38 3.18
C ALA A 45 1.45 -3.01 2.62
N ARG A 46 1.99 -1.90 3.13
CA ARG A 46 1.73 -0.56 2.57
C ARG A 46 2.33 -0.36 1.19
N THR A 47 3.56 -0.80 0.99
CA THR A 47 4.24 -0.68 -0.30
C THR A 47 3.52 -1.50 -1.36
N GLU A 48 3.08 -2.72 -1.04
CA GLU A 48 2.27 -3.53 -1.94
C GLU A 48 0.97 -2.82 -2.33
N HIS A 49 0.25 -2.26 -1.34
CA HIS A 49 -0.97 -1.50 -1.58
C HIS A 49 -0.74 -0.27 -2.49
N MET A 50 0.32 0.49 -2.25
CA MET A 50 0.67 1.66 -3.07
C MET A 50 1.04 1.26 -4.49
N ASN A 51 1.82 0.19 -4.66
CA ASN A 51 2.18 -0.33 -5.98
C ASN A 51 0.95 -0.75 -6.78
N TRP A 52 0.01 -1.43 -6.13
CA TRP A 52 -1.27 -1.78 -6.76
C TRP A 52 -2.04 -0.53 -7.17
N ARG A 53 -2.14 0.47 -6.29
CA ARG A 53 -2.88 1.71 -6.56
C ARG A 53 -2.28 2.49 -7.73
N MET A 54 -0.95 2.54 -7.83
CA MET A 54 -0.25 3.18 -8.94
C MET A 54 -0.53 2.48 -10.27
N ARG A 55 -0.60 1.14 -10.30
CA ARG A 55 -0.97 0.39 -11.51
C ARG A 55 -2.39 0.73 -11.96
N VAL A 56 -3.37 0.66 -11.05
CA VAL A 56 -4.77 0.97 -11.38
C VAL A 56 -4.94 2.40 -11.88
N LEU A 57 -4.25 3.37 -11.27
CA LEU A 57 -4.27 4.75 -11.76
C LEU A 57 -3.62 4.87 -13.15
N GLY A 58 -2.55 4.11 -13.41
CA GLY A 58 -1.93 4.03 -14.73
C GLY A 58 -2.90 3.52 -15.79
N ASP A 59 -3.59 2.42 -15.50
CA ASP A 59 -4.58 1.82 -16.41
C ASP A 59 -5.73 2.80 -16.69
N GLN A 60 -6.26 3.47 -15.65
CA GLN A 60 -7.31 4.49 -15.80
C GLN A 60 -6.85 5.69 -16.64
N LEU A 61 -5.60 6.14 -16.47
CA LEU A 61 -5.04 7.22 -17.28
C LEU A 61 -4.89 6.81 -18.74
N GLU A 62 -4.53 5.55 -19.02
CA GLU A 62 -4.47 5.03 -20.38
C GLU A 62 -5.85 5.01 -21.06
N ASP A 63 -6.89 4.60 -20.33
CA ASP A 63 -8.26 4.58 -20.84
C ASP A 63 -8.81 5.99 -21.12
N VAL A 64 -8.50 6.95 -20.23
CA VAL A 64 -8.83 8.37 -20.45
C VAL A 64 -8.11 8.89 -21.69
N LYS A 65 -6.82 8.58 -21.85
CA LYS A 65 -6.04 8.99 -23.02
C LYS A 65 -6.65 8.44 -24.32
N LYS A 66 -6.98 7.14 -24.37
CA LYS A 66 -7.64 6.52 -25.53
C LYS A 66 -8.96 7.22 -25.87
N SER A 67 -9.75 7.55 -24.87
CA SER A 67 -11.02 8.26 -25.03
C SER A 67 -10.82 9.67 -25.61
N MET A 68 -9.80 10.41 -25.12
CA MET A 68 -9.44 11.72 -25.65
C MET A 68 -8.93 11.66 -27.09
N ASP A 69 -8.09 10.67 -27.42
CA ASP A 69 -7.57 10.48 -28.77
C ASP A 69 -8.69 10.16 -29.76
N MET A 70 -9.67 9.33 -29.35
CA MET A 70 -10.88 9.07 -30.13
C MET A 70 -11.75 10.31 -30.32
N LEU A 71 -11.90 11.15 -29.29
CA LEU A 71 -12.65 12.40 -29.38
C LEU A 71 -11.97 13.37 -30.36
N ARG A 72 -10.65 13.53 -30.26
CA ARG A 72 -9.87 14.38 -31.18
C ARG A 72 -10.03 13.95 -32.64
N ARG A 73 -9.95 12.64 -32.92
CA ARG A 73 -10.14 12.11 -34.28
C ARG A 73 -11.54 12.37 -34.85
N LYS A 74 -12.55 12.52 -34.00
CA LYS A 74 -13.94 12.79 -34.40
C LYS A 74 -14.26 14.28 -34.55
N LEU A 75 -13.41 15.15 -34.01
CA LEU A 75 -13.54 16.60 -34.19
C LEU A 75 -12.82 16.98 -35.49
N PRO A 76 -13.49 17.66 -36.44
CA PRO A 76 -12.79 18.20 -37.61
C PRO A 76 -11.80 19.26 -37.15
N ASP A 77 -10.57 19.21 -37.67
CA ASP A 77 -9.61 20.31 -37.54
C ASP A 77 -10.32 21.59 -38.05
N ARG A 78 -10.54 22.53 -37.12
CA ARG A 78 -11.11 23.84 -37.41
C ARG A 78 -10.00 24.83 -37.73
#